data_AF-A0A966M430-F1
#
_entry.id   AF-A0A966M430-F1
#
_cell.length_a   1.000
_cell.length_b   1.000
_cell.length_c   1.000
_cell.angle_alpha   90.00
_cell.angle_beta   90.00
_cell.angle_gamma   90.00
#
_symmetry.space_group_name_H-M   'P 1'
#
loop_
_entity.id
_entity.type
_entity.pdbx_description
1 polymer ?
#
loop_
_entity_poly.entity_id
_entity_poly.type
_entity_poly.pdbx_seq_one_letter_code
_entity_poly.pdbx_strand_id
1 'polypeptide(L)'
;ALTHALLSPGPHQAWFDPEVLSADRARWTVTAQSDRVAVRLSGHAVPRRLAGEVPSLALVRGAVQVPPSGELIVMLADHPTTGGYPVIGVMNPDDVDRLAQTPTGSSIVVARQRT
;
A
#
# COMPACT_ATOMS: atom_id res chain seq x y z
N ALA A 1 15.78 -4.11 10.24
CA ALA A 1 14.85 -3.21 9.52
C ALA A 1 14.14 -3.99 8.42
N LEU A 2 12.85 -3.72 8.18
CA LEU A 2 12.11 -4.32 7.07
C LEU A 2 12.71 -3.84 5.74
N THR A 3 13.01 -4.75 4.83
CA THR A 3 13.54 -4.41 3.49
C THR A 3 12.60 -4.84 2.38
N HIS A 4 11.74 -5.81 2.63
CA HIS A 4 10.80 -6.38 1.67
C HIS A 4 9.46 -6.63 2.35
N ALA A 5 8.36 -6.35 1.66
CA ALA A 5 7.00 -6.67 2.08
C ALA A 5 6.25 -7.36 0.94
N LEU A 6 5.45 -8.37 1.29
CA LEU A 6 4.63 -9.12 0.35
C LEU A 6 3.19 -8.61 0.33
N LEU A 7 2.66 -8.44 -0.89
CA LEU A 7 1.33 -7.95 -1.15
C LEU A 7 0.50 -9.00 -1.88
N SER A 8 -0.60 -9.43 -1.26
CA SER A 8 -1.62 -10.24 -1.92
C SER A 8 -2.49 -9.38 -2.84
N PRO A 9 -2.86 -9.85 -4.05
CA PRO A 9 -3.68 -9.06 -4.97
C PRO A 9 -5.03 -8.64 -4.37
N GLY A 10 -5.39 -7.37 -4.58
CA GLY A 10 -6.62 -6.78 -4.07
C GLY A 10 -7.74 -6.71 -5.11
N PRO A 11 -8.95 -6.34 -4.68
CA PRO A 11 -10.13 -6.27 -5.56
C PRO A 11 -9.99 -5.24 -6.68
N HIS A 12 -9.17 -4.20 -6.49
CA HIS A 12 -9.00 -3.12 -7.47
C HIS A 12 -7.63 -3.17 -8.18
N GLN A 13 -6.89 -4.28 -8.12
CA GLN A 13 -5.56 -4.38 -8.74
C GLN A 13 -5.56 -4.00 -10.25
N ALA A 14 -6.65 -4.28 -10.96
CA ALA A 14 -6.78 -4.00 -12.40
C ALA A 14 -6.91 -2.49 -12.71
N TRP A 15 -7.13 -1.65 -11.69
CA TRP A 15 -7.20 -0.20 -11.82
C TRP A 15 -5.82 0.43 -11.98
N PHE A 16 -4.75 -0.33 -11.77
CA PHE A 16 -3.38 0.14 -11.79
C PHE A 16 -2.59 -0.61 -12.83
N ASP A 17 -1.49 -0.02 -13.27
CA ASP A 17 -0.55 -0.76 -14.09
C ASP A 17 0.07 -1.94 -13.30
N PRO A 18 0.07 -3.18 -13.81
CA PRO A 18 0.70 -4.32 -13.15
C PRO A 18 2.20 -4.11 -12.93
N GLU A 19 2.86 -3.23 -13.68
CA GLU A 19 4.27 -2.85 -13.46
C GLU A 19 4.46 -2.01 -12.18
N VAL A 20 3.41 -1.55 -11.51
CA VAL A 20 3.55 -0.82 -10.24
C VAL A 20 4.29 -1.65 -9.17
N LEU A 21 4.19 -2.97 -9.25
CA LEU A 21 4.84 -3.92 -8.33
C LEU A 21 5.97 -4.72 -9.00
N SER A 22 6.41 -4.34 -10.21
CA SER A 22 7.58 -4.95 -10.85
C SER A 22 8.86 -4.54 -10.13
N ALA A 23 9.92 -5.35 -10.27
CA ALA A 23 11.15 -5.19 -9.50
C ALA A 23 11.82 -3.81 -9.65
N ASP A 24 11.67 -3.16 -10.81
CA ASP A 24 12.19 -1.83 -11.12
C ASP A 24 11.42 -0.69 -10.43
N ARG A 25 10.13 -0.88 -10.11
CA ARG A 25 9.27 0.14 -9.48
C ARG A 25 8.86 -0.17 -8.06
N ALA A 26 9.17 -1.38 -7.58
CA ALA A 26 8.77 -1.89 -6.28
C ALA A 26 9.42 -1.19 -5.08
N ARG A 27 10.33 -0.22 -5.26
CA ARG A 27 11.01 0.47 -4.16
C ARG A 27 10.22 1.69 -3.69
N TRP A 28 9.95 1.73 -2.39
CA TRP A 28 9.21 2.78 -1.69
C TRP A 28 9.98 3.32 -0.50
N THR A 29 9.56 4.47 0.00
CA THR A 29 10.11 5.17 1.15
C THR A 29 9.01 5.46 2.16
N VAL A 30 9.24 5.11 3.43
CA VAL A 30 8.32 5.44 4.54
C VAL A 30 8.32 6.95 4.74
N THR A 31 7.14 7.58 4.63
CA THR A 31 7.02 9.03 4.76
C THR A 31 6.80 9.47 6.21
N ALA A 32 7.09 10.75 6.48
CA ALA A 32 6.87 11.36 7.80
C ALA A 32 5.38 11.52 8.18
N GLN A 33 4.47 11.28 7.23
CA GLN A 33 3.02 11.33 7.44
C GLN A 33 2.45 9.99 7.92
N SER A 34 3.32 9.01 8.19
CA SER A 34 2.93 7.71 8.75
C SER A 34 2.61 7.85 10.23
N ASP A 35 1.52 7.22 10.66
CA ASP A 35 1.02 7.24 12.03
C ASP A 35 0.34 5.90 12.37
N ARG A 36 -0.46 5.86 13.45
CA ARG A 36 -1.18 4.63 13.85
C ARG A 36 -2.36 4.26 12.94
N VAL A 37 -2.82 5.17 12.09
CA VAL A 37 -3.89 4.94 11.11
C VAL A 37 -3.32 4.23 9.90
N ALA A 38 -2.17 4.70 9.40
CA ALA A 38 -1.53 4.08 8.24
C ALA A 38 -0.02 4.37 8.15
N VAL A 39 0.71 3.44 7.53
CA VAL A 39 2.01 3.75 6.94
C VAL A 39 1.81 4.27 5.52
N ARG A 40 2.44 5.41 5.23
CA ARG A 40 2.44 6.02 3.90
C ARG A 40 3.78 5.79 3.24
N LEU A 41 3.72 5.30 2.01
CA LEU A 41 4.87 4.93 1.21
C LEU A 41 4.89 5.78 -0.06
N SER A 42 5.89 6.64 -0.19
CA SER A 42 6.16 7.38 -1.42
C SER A 42 7.16 6.63 -2.29
N GLY A 43 7.03 6.75 -3.60
CA GLY A 43 7.86 6.02 -4.55
C GLY A 43 7.58 6.44 -5.97
N HIS A 44 7.73 5.50 -6.90
CA HIS A 44 7.33 5.74 -8.28
C HIS A 44 5.84 6.08 -8.36
N ALA A 45 5.49 6.95 -9.30
CA ALA A 45 4.09 7.23 -9.58
C ALA A 45 3.35 5.92 -9.90
N VAL A 46 2.16 5.75 -9.31
CA VAL A 46 1.26 4.64 -9.57
C VAL A 46 0.26 5.07 -10.64
N PRO A 47 0.55 4.88 -11.95
CA PRO A 47 -0.39 5.25 -12.99
C PRO A 47 -1.67 4.43 -12.85
N ARG A 48 -2.78 5.15 -12.73
CA ARG A 48 -4.11 4.56 -12.69
C ARG A 48 -4.62 4.39 -14.11
N ARG A 49 -5.01 3.15 -14.44
CA ARG A 49 -5.71 2.81 -15.68
C ARG A 49 -7.16 3.29 -15.67
N LEU A 50 -7.76 3.34 -14.48
CA LEU A 50 -9.12 3.82 -14.26
C LEU A 50 -9.12 5.01 -13.29
N ALA A 51 -9.69 6.12 -13.75
CA ALA A 51 -9.94 7.30 -12.95
C ALA A 51 -11.15 7.10 -12.02
N GLY A 52 -11.26 7.92 -10.97
CA GLY A 52 -12.39 7.94 -10.05
C GLY A 52 -12.08 7.39 -8.66
N GLU A 53 -13.10 7.33 -7.82
CA GLU A 53 -13.05 6.75 -6.49
C GLU A 53 -13.98 5.54 -6.43
N VAL A 54 -13.84 4.72 -5.40
CA VAL A 54 -14.71 3.58 -5.16
C VAL A 54 -15.78 3.99 -4.15
N PRO A 55 -17.03 3.49 -4.27
CA PRO A 55 -17.98 3.59 -3.16
C PRO A 55 -17.32 3.10 -1.87
N SER A 56 -17.70 3.70 -0.73
CA SER A 56 -17.14 3.33 0.57
C SER A 56 -17.14 1.82 0.75
N LEU A 57 -15.94 1.24 0.86
CA LEU A 57 -15.76 -0.20 1.04
C LEU A 57 -15.19 -0.49 2.43
N ALA A 58 -15.50 -1.67 2.96
CA ALA A 58 -14.92 -2.14 4.21
C ALA A 58 -13.40 -2.31 4.07
N LEU A 59 -12.65 -1.78 5.03
CA LEU A 59 -11.20 -1.90 5.09
C LEU A 59 -10.79 -2.90 6.17
N VAL A 60 -9.64 -3.53 5.95
CA VAL A 60 -8.97 -4.40 6.91
C VAL A 60 -7.54 -3.91 7.13
N ARG A 61 -6.96 -4.31 8.26
CA ARG A 61 -5.55 -4.05 8.53
C ARG A 61 -4.69 -4.66 7.44
N GLY A 62 -3.70 -3.90 6.97
CA GLY A 62 -2.85 -4.27 5.84
C GLY A 62 -3.45 -3.97 4.48
N ALA A 63 -4.71 -3.53 4.36
CA ALA A 63 -5.24 -3.04 3.09
C ALA A 63 -4.37 -1.89 2.57
N VAL A 64 -4.02 -1.95 1.29
CA VAL A 64 -3.18 -0.95 0.62
C VAL A 64 -4.05 -0.14 -0.32
N GLN A 65 -4.38 1.08 0.10
CA GLN A 65 -5.09 2.05 -0.73
C GLN A 65 -4.12 2.86 -1.57
N VAL A 66 -4.58 3.27 -2.75
CA VAL A 66 -3.84 4.19 -3.63
C VAL A 66 -4.72 5.42 -3.91
N PRO A 67 -4.50 6.55 -3.23
CA PRO A 67 -5.15 7.82 -3.55
C PRO A 67 -4.68 8.39 -4.90
N PRO A 68 -5.30 9.48 -5.40
CA PRO A 68 -4.85 10.17 -6.61
C PRO A 68 -3.40 10.67 -6.58
N SER A 69 -2.81 10.89 -5.39
CA SER A 69 -1.39 11.26 -5.24
C SER A 69 -0.42 10.11 -5.60
N GLY A 70 -0.91 8.86 -5.67
CA GLY A 70 -0.11 7.71 -6.09
C GLY A 70 0.81 7.13 -5.01
N GLU A 71 0.75 7.61 -3.76
CA GLU A 71 1.40 6.92 -2.63
C GLU A 71 0.69 5.60 -2.30
N LEU A 72 1.37 4.66 -1.66
CA LEU A 72 0.69 3.50 -1.05
C LEU A 72 0.35 3.83 0.41
N ILE A 73 -0.92 3.68 0.77
CA ILE A 73 -1.40 3.86 2.14
C ILE A 73 -1.73 2.47 2.72
N VAL A 74 -0.87 1.97 3.61
CA VAL A 74 -1.02 0.66 4.26
C VAL A 74 -1.74 0.83 5.59
N MET A 75 -2.96 0.30 5.69
CA MET A 75 -3.82 0.45 6.86
C MET A 75 -3.26 -0.24 8.11
N LEU A 76 -3.17 0.49 9.22
CA LEU A 76 -2.69 0.04 10.53
C LEU A 76 -3.82 -0.06 11.56
N ALA A 77 -3.50 -0.23 12.84
CA ALA A 77 -4.45 -0.57 13.89
C ALA A 77 -5.62 0.41 14.04
N ASP A 78 -5.41 1.71 13.77
CA ASP A 78 -6.40 2.74 13.94
C ASP A 78 -7.07 3.14 12.61
N HIS A 79 -6.96 2.30 11.56
CA HIS A 79 -7.59 2.56 10.27
C HIS A 79 -9.12 2.70 10.40
N PRO A 80 -9.77 3.57 9.60
CA PRO A 80 -11.23 3.67 9.60
C PRO A 80 -11.85 2.36 9.10
N THR A 81 -13.08 2.07 9.52
CA THR A 81 -13.82 0.86 9.09
C THR A 81 -14.07 0.83 7.58
N THR A 82 -14.14 2.00 6.95
CA THR A 82 -14.40 2.14 5.51
C THR A 82 -13.48 3.18 4.87
N GLY A 83 -13.23 3.06 3.56
CA GLY A 83 -12.55 4.08 2.79
C GLY A 83 -12.99 4.13 1.31
N GLY A 84 -12.68 5.24 0.65
CA GLY A 84 -13.10 5.54 -0.74
C GLY A 84 -12.00 5.40 -1.79
N TYR A 85 -10.77 5.04 -1.41
CA TYR A 85 -9.69 4.83 -2.37
C TYR A 85 -9.58 3.36 -2.81
N PRO A 86 -9.25 3.11 -4.08
CA PRO A 86 -9.08 1.76 -4.61
C PRO A 86 -7.98 1.01 -3.85
N VAL A 87 -8.28 -0.24 -3.51
CA VAL A 87 -7.36 -1.14 -2.81
C VAL A 87 -6.62 -2.02 -3.82
N ILE A 88 -5.32 -1.77 -3.99
CA ILE A 88 -4.45 -2.53 -4.90
C ILE A 88 -4.14 -3.93 -4.37
N GLY A 89 -4.12 -4.09 -3.05
CA GLY A 89 -3.76 -5.35 -2.39
C GLY A 89 -3.90 -5.31 -0.87
N VAL A 90 -3.60 -6.44 -0.24
CA VAL A 90 -3.52 -6.57 1.22
C VAL A 90 -2.14 -7.11 1.57
N MET A 91 -1.41 -6.38 2.41
CA MET A 91 -0.07 -6.74 2.85
C MET A 91 -0.11 -7.94 3.81
N ASN A 92 0.91 -8.79 3.74
CA ASN A 92 1.06 -9.90 4.68
C ASN A 92 1.05 -9.36 6.14
N PRO A 93 0.27 -9.95 7.06
CA PRO A 93 0.18 -9.48 8.44
C PRO A 93 1.53 -9.29 9.15
N ASP A 94 2.49 -10.19 8.94
CA ASP A 94 3.83 -10.10 9.55
C ASP A 94 4.61 -8.89 9.01
N ASP A 95 4.42 -8.57 7.73
CA ASP A 95 5.02 -7.39 7.11
C ASP A 95 4.35 -6.10 7.58
N VAL A 96 3.03 -6.11 7.88
CA VAL A 96 2.35 -4.96 8.49
C VAL A 96 2.91 -4.65 9.87
N ASP A 97 3.15 -5.67 10.70
CA ASP A 97 3.74 -5.51 12.02
C ASP A 97 5.14 -4.91 11.94
N ARG A 98 5.97 -5.43 11.03
CA ARG A 98 7.32 -4.92 10.80
C ARG A 98 7.32 -3.51 10.19
N LEU A 99 6.36 -3.22 9.31
CA LEU A 99 6.21 -1.92 8.67
C LEU A 99 5.84 -0.84 9.70
N ALA A 100 4.97 -1.15 10.65
CA ALA A 100 4.59 -0.25 11.74
C ALA A 100 5.77 0.13 12.67
N GLN A 101 6.85 -0.65 12.67
CA GLN A 101 8.08 -0.40 13.43
C GLN A 101 9.19 0.23 12.58
N THR A 102 8.94 0.51 11.31
CA THR A 102 9.98 0.97 10.39
C THR A 102 10.14 2.49 10.46
N PRO A 103 11.35 3.02 10.70
CA PRO A 103 11.57 4.47 10.80
C PRO A 103 11.24 5.22 9.51
N THR A 104 10.75 6.44 9.64
CA THR A 104 10.63 7.42 8.55
C THR A 104 11.93 7.52 7.75
N GLY A 105 11.82 7.59 6.42
CA GLY A 105 12.95 7.65 5.49
C GLY A 105 13.54 6.28 5.14
N SER A 106 13.11 5.20 5.81
CA SER A 106 13.52 3.84 5.43
C SER A 106 12.96 3.45 4.07
N SER A 107 13.73 2.65 3.34
CA SER A 107 13.34 2.15 2.03
C SER A 107 12.92 0.69 2.07
N ILE A 108 11.83 0.36 1.39
CA ILE A 108 11.18 -0.95 1.40
C ILE A 108 10.83 -1.36 -0.03
N VAL A 109 11.05 -2.63 -0.35
CA VAL A 109 10.59 -3.23 -1.61
C VAL A 109 9.23 -3.88 -1.38
N VAL A 110 8.19 -3.46 -2.09
CA VAL A 110 6.86 -4.08 -2.05
C VAL A 110 6.68 -4.96 -3.27
N ALA A 111 6.57 -6.28 -3.06
CA ALA A 111 6.45 -7.26 -4.13
C ALA A 111 5.12 -8.01 -4.05
N ARG A 112 4.60 -8.43 -5.20
CA ARG A 112 3.42 -9.30 -5.25
C ARG A 112 3.77 -10.68 -4.66
N GLN A 113 2.90 -11.18 -3.78
CA GLN A 113 3.00 -12.56 -3.29
C GLN A 113 2.76 -13.55 -4.44
N ARG A 114 3.66 -14.50 -4.64
CA ARG A 114 3.48 -15.59 -5.61
C ARG A 114 2.53 -16.63 -5.01
N THR A 115 1.52 -17.01 -5.78
CA THR A 115 0.60 -18.11 -5.44
C THR A 115 1.23 -19.46 -5.76
#